data_AF-A0A7W1MS69-F1
#
_entry.id   AF-A0A7W1MS69-F1
#
_cell.length_a   1.000
_cell.length_b   1.000
_cell.length_c   1.000
_cell.angle_alpha   90.00
_cell.angle_beta   90.00
_cell.angle_gamma   90.00
#
_symmetry.space_group_name_H-M   'P 1'
#
loop_
_entity.id
_entity.type
_entity.pdbx_description
1 polymer ?
#
loop_
_entity_poly.entity_id
_entity_poly.type
_entity_poly.pdbx_seq_one_letter_code
_entity_poly.pdbx_strand_id
1 'polypeptide(L)'
;MHTVDDMCRAGGTTRRGVRFWEDEGLLGVVTRSSGDTRQFTDDQIDRARIIAAAQFGGWKLAEIKEMLETYHVDPEIYEALTVRLSDQIRAAARLAEQLPAPLISKAPLREYDL
;
A
#
# COMPACT_ATOMS: atom_id res chain seq x y z
N MET A 1 -16.56 -5.32 10.53
CA MET A 1 -16.84 -4.91 9.13
C MET A 1 -16.36 -3.49 8.95
N HIS A 2 -15.60 -3.26 7.89
CA HIS A 2 -14.87 -2.03 7.60
C HIS A 2 -15.42 -1.33 6.38
N THR A 3 -15.18 -0.03 6.30
CA THR A 3 -15.61 0.81 5.17
C THR A 3 -14.50 0.92 4.11
N VAL A 4 -14.84 1.51 2.97
CA VAL A 4 -13.84 1.81 1.93
C VAL A 4 -12.77 2.79 2.43
N ASP A 5 -13.10 3.66 3.38
CA ASP A 5 -12.15 4.65 3.92
C ASP A 5 -11.16 3.97 4.87
N ASP A 6 -11.57 2.92 5.57
CA ASP A 6 -10.67 2.10 6.38
C ASP A 6 -9.71 1.29 5.49
N MET A 7 -10.19 0.77 4.37
CA MET A 7 -9.33 0.17 3.33
C MET A 7 -8.32 1.17 2.75
N CYS A 8 -8.76 2.40 2.45
CA CYS A 8 -7.86 3.45 1.96
C CYS A 8 -6.76 3.76 2.98
N ARG A 9 -7.12 3.87 4.27
CA ARG A 9 -6.17 4.10 5.36
C ARG A 9 -5.20 2.94 5.54
N ALA A 10 -5.71 1.71 5.58
CA ALA A 10 -4.89 0.51 5.77
C ALA A 10 -3.93 0.26 4.61
N GLY A 11 -4.40 0.52 3.38
CA GLY A 11 -3.64 0.30 2.15
C GLY A 11 -2.83 1.51 1.67
N GLY A 12 -2.87 2.65 2.38
CA GLY A 12 -2.23 3.89 1.93
C GLY A 12 -2.64 4.30 0.50
N THR A 13 -3.89 4.04 0.13
CA THR A 13 -4.37 4.15 -1.25
C THR A 13 -5.64 4.99 -1.35
N THR A 14 -6.10 5.23 -2.58
CA THR A 14 -7.35 5.95 -2.86
C THR A 14 -8.51 4.99 -3.04
N ARG A 15 -9.76 5.49 -3.01
CA ARG A 15 -10.95 4.69 -3.34
C ARG A 15 -10.87 4.06 -4.75
N ARG A 16 -10.19 4.73 -5.68
CA ARG A 16 -9.89 4.19 -7.02
C ARG A 16 -8.93 3.00 -6.93
N GLY A 17 -7.90 3.10 -6.09
CA GLY A 17 -6.98 1.99 -5.82
C GLY A 17 -7.67 0.79 -5.17
N VAL A 18 -8.56 1.01 -4.21
CA VAL A 18 -9.37 -0.08 -3.61
C VAL A 18 -10.23 -0.78 -4.66
N ARG A 19 -10.87 -0.03 -5.57
CA ARG A 19 -11.62 -0.62 -6.70
C ARG A 19 -10.71 -1.41 -7.63
N PHE A 20 -9.53 -0.88 -7.94
CA PHE A 20 -8.55 -1.61 -8.74
C PHE A 20 -8.15 -2.94 -8.08
N TRP A 21 -7.97 -2.98 -6.77
CA TRP A 21 -7.70 -4.23 -6.04
C TRP A 21 -8.88 -5.21 -6.05
N GLU A 22 -10.12 -4.72 -5.97
CA GLU A 22 -11.33 -5.52 -6.13
C GLU A 22 -11.41 -6.12 -7.55
N ASP A 23 -11.22 -5.28 -8.58
CA ASP A 23 -11.29 -5.68 -9.99
C ASP A 23 -10.19 -6.71 -10.36
N GLU A 24 -9.01 -6.58 -9.77
CA GLU A 24 -7.88 -7.51 -9.93
C GLU A 24 -8.02 -8.79 -9.08
N GLY A 25 -9.05 -8.88 -8.25
CA GLY A 25 -9.34 -10.04 -7.39
C GLY A 25 -8.48 -10.14 -6.13
N LEU A 26 -7.70 -9.11 -5.79
CA LEU A 26 -6.77 -9.13 -4.65
C LEU A 26 -7.48 -9.18 -3.29
N LEU A 27 -8.69 -8.62 -3.23
CA LEU A 27 -9.48 -8.52 -2.00
C LEU A 27 -10.39 -9.74 -1.77
N GLY A 28 -10.39 -10.72 -2.68
CA GLY A 28 -11.37 -11.80 -2.65
C GLY A 28 -12.81 -11.28 -2.81
N VAL A 29 -13.78 -11.95 -2.17
CA VAL A 29 -15.20 -11.59 -2.28
C VAL A 29 -15.52 -10.39 -1.39
N VAL A 30 -15.86 -9.26 -2.01
CA VAL A 30 -16.29 -8.04 -1.30
C VAL A 30 -17.80 -8.04 -1.12
N THR A 31 -18.26 -8.00 0.13
CA THR A 31 -19.69 -7.95 0.46
C THR A 31 -20.23 -6.53 0.33
N ARG A 32 -21.51 -6.38 0.03
CA ARG A 32 -22.20 -5.08 0.04
C ARG A 32 -23.28 -5.06 1.12
N SER A 33 -23.43 -3.92 1.78
CA SER A 33 -24.53 -3.69 2.71
C SER A 33 -25.86 -3.54 1.98
N SER A 34 -26.96 -3.53 2.73
CA SER A 34 -28.32 -3.28 2.22
C SER A 34 -28.48 -1.91 1.51
N GLY A 35 -27.55 -0.98 1.71
CA GLY A 35 -27.48 0.30 0.99
C GLY A 35 -26.46 0.31 -0.17
N ASP A 36 -26.12 -0.85 -0.73
CA ASP A 36 -25.15 -1.05 -1.82
C ASP A 36 -23.73 -0.53 -1.53
N THR A 37 -23.39 -0.35 -0.25
CA THR A 37 -22.07 0.13 0.15
C THR A 37 -21.14 -1.06 0.39
N ARG A 38 -19.94 -1.03 -0.22
CA ARG A 38 -18.89 -2.05 0.01
C ARG A 38 -18.53 -2.15 1.49
N GLN A 39 -18.44 -3.37 1.98
CA GLN A 39 -17.99 -3.69 3.32
C GLN A 39 -16.90 -4.74 3.28
N PHE A 40 -15.91 -4.54 4.13
CA PHE A 40 -14.70 -5.35 4.17
C PHE A 40 -14.56 -6.09 5.51
N THR A 41 -13.96 -7.27 5.48
CA THR A 41 -13.62 -8.06 6.66
C THR A 41 -12.28 -7.62 7.25
N ASP A 42 -11.95 -8.07 8.46
CA ASP A 42 -10.63 -7.84 9.05
C ASP A 42 -9.52 -8.46 8.18
N ASP A 43 -9.77 -9.64 7.62
CA ASP A 43 -8.88 -10.29 6.64
C ASP A 43 -8.57 -9.37 5.45
N GLN A 44 -9.59 -8.73 4.87
CA GLN A 44 -9.41 -7.82 3.74
C GLN A 44 -8.60 -6.56 4.10
N ILE A 45 -8.67 -6.12 5.36
CA ILE A 45 -7.81 -5.04 5.88
C ILE A 45 -6.35 -5.51 5.96
N ASP A 46 -6.09 -6.74 6.39
CA ASP A 46 -4.74 -7.29 6.43
C ASP A 46 -4.18 -7.50 5.02
N ARG A 47 -4.99 -7.99 4.07
CA ARG A 47 -4.64 -8.02 2.64
C ARG A 47 -4.26 -6.64 2.14
N ALA A 48 -5.01 -5.59 2.49
CA ALA A 48 -4.70 -4.21 2.07
C ALA A 48 -3.31 -3.75 2.52
N ARG A 49 -2.93 -4.07 3.76
CA ARG A 49 -1.61 -3.73 4.31
C ARG A 49 -0.48 -4.47 3.58
N ILE A 50 -0.70 -5.75 3.27
CA ILE A 50 0.26 -6.58 2.54
C ILE A 50 0.42 -6.09 1.10
N ILE A 51 -0.69 -5.81 0.41
CA ILE A 51 -0.66 -5.25 -0.95
C ILE A 51 0.13 -3.94 -0.95
N ALA A 52 -0.14 -3.04 0.00
CA ALA A 52 0.56 -1.77 0.10
C ALA A 52 2.07 -1.97 0.33
N ALA A 53 2.44 -2.80 1.31
CA ALA A 53 3.83 -3.11 1.61
C ALA A 53 4.57 -3.69 0.38
N ALA A 54 3.92 -4.60 -0.34
CA ALA A 54 4.49 -5.19 -1.54
C ALA A 54 4.59 -4.19 -2.71
N GLN A 55 3.60 -3.32 -2.89
CA GLN A 55 3.68 -2.27 -3.91
C GLN A 55 4.83 -1.29 -3.60
N PHE A 56 4.99 -0.87 -2.34
CA PHE A 56 6.11 -0.02 -1.93
C PHE A 56 7.47 -0.71 -2.09
N GLY A 57 7.55 -2.02 -1.81
CA GLY A 57 8.77 -2.79 -2.01
C GLY A 57 9.12 -3.08 -3.47
N GLY A 58 8.22 -2.80 -4.41
CA GLY A 58 8.46 -2.90 -5.85
C GLY A 58 8.13 -4.26 -6.47
N TRP A 59 7.32 -5.08 -5.79
CA TRP A 59 6.84 -6.34 -6.36
C TRP A 59 5.84 -6.11 -7.48
N LYS A 60 5.81 -7.06 -8.43
CA LYS A 60 4.83 -7.08 -9.51
C LYS A 60 3.50 -7.60 -9.00
N LEU A 61 2.42 -7.18 -9.64
CA LEU A 61 1.06 -7.57 -9.27
C LEU A 61 0.85 -9.10 -9.23
N ALA A 62 1.51 -9.86 -10.12
CA ALA A 62 1.44 -11.32 -10.11
C ALA A 62 2.07 -11.93 -8.84
N GLU A 63 3.23 -11.44 -8.42
CA GLU A 63 3.90 -11.87 -7.19
C GLU A 63 3.04 -11.53 -5.96
N ILE A 64 2.39 -10.36 -5.97
CA ILE A 64 1.45 -9.96 -4.92
C ILE A 64 0.27 -10.93 -4.84
N LYS A 65 -0.28 -11.38 -5.99
CA LYS A 65 -1.36 -12.37 -6.02
C LYS A 65 -0.93 -13.69 -5.35
N GLU A 66 0.25 -14.19 -5.69
CA GLU A 66 0.81 -15.41 -5.09
C GLU A 66 1.02 -15.27 -3.58
N MET A 67 1.59 -14.15 -3.12
CA MET A 67 1.78 -13.87 -1.69
C MET A 67 0.44 -13.87 -0.93
N LEU A 68 -0.61 -13.31 -1.53
CA LEU A 68 -1.93 -13.24 -0.91
C LEU A 68 -2.65 -14.59 -0.78
N GLU A 69 -2.15 -15.66 -1.41
CA GLU A 69 -2.69 -17.01 -1.23
C GLU A 69 -2.18 -17.68 0.05
N THR A 70 -0.96 -17.37 0.49
CA THR A 70 -0.27 -18.08 1.59
C THR A 70 0.15 -17.21 2.77
N TYR A 71 -0.06 -15.89 2.72
CA TYR A 71 0.44 -14.97 3.76
C TYR A 71 0.01 -15.26 5.21
N HIS A 72 -1.07 -16.00 5.45
CA HIS A 72 -1.46 -16.36 6.82
C HIS A 72 -0.58 -17.44 7.44
N VAL A 73 0.05 -18.27 6.61
CA VAL A 73 0.76 -19.48 7.03
C VAL A 73 2.25 -19.41 6.74
N ASP A 74 2.67 -18.53 5.84
CA ASP A 74 4.05 -18.39 5.43
C ASP A 74 4.70 -17.14 6.06
N PRO A 75 5.54 -17.31 7.11
CA PRO A 75 6.24 -16.20 7.73
C PRO A 75 7.29 -15.56 6.81
N GLU A 76 7.78 -16.27 5.78
CA GLU A 76 8.78 -15.74 4.85
C GLU A 76 8.26 -14.55 4.06
N ILE A 77 6.93 -14.47 3.85
CA ILE A 77 6.28 -13.33 3.22
C ILE A 77 6.50 -12.04 4.03
N TYR A 78 6.32 -12.08 5.35
CA TYR A 78 6.52 -10.91 6.20
C TYR A 78 7.98 -10.50 6.28
N GLU A 79 8.89 -11.47 6.31
CA GLU A 79 10.33 -11.19 6.26
C GLU A 79 10.72 -10.52 4.95
N ALA A 80 10.28 -11.08 3.81
CA ALA A 80 10.53 -10.52 2.50
C ALA A 80 10.03 -9.07 2.39
N LEU A 81 8.77 -8.82 2.80
CA LEU A 81 8.18 -7.47 2.89
C LEU A 81 9.03 -6.52 3.73
N THR A 82 9.42 -6.95 4.93
CA THR A 82 10.21 -6.12 5.86
C THR A 82 11.58 -5.77 5.29
N VAL A 83 12.26 -6.74 4.66
CA VAL A 83 13.57 -6.55 4.03
C VAL A 83 13.46 -5.53 2.90
N ARG A 84 12.50 -5.70 1.97
CA ARG A 84 12.37 -4.76 0.85
C ARG A 84 11.95 -3.36 1.31
N LEU A 85 11.05 -3.23 2.27
CA LEU A 85 10.69 -1.92 2.82
C LEU A 85 11.91 -1.24 3.45
N SER A 86 12.74 -1.99 4.18
CA SER A 86 13.99 -1.47 4.73
C SER A 86 14.96 -0.99 3.65
N ASP A 87 15.05 -1.73 2.54
CA ASP A 87 15.88 -1.34 1.40
C ASP A 87 15.35 -0.07 0.71
N GLN A 88 14.03 0.06 0.56
CA GLN A 88 13.40 1.27 0.03
C GLN A 88 13.65 2.49 0.93
N ILE A 89 13.57 2.33 2.26
CA ILE A 89 13.89 3.39 3.22
C ILE A 89 15.36 3.83 3.05
N ARG A 90 16.30 2.88 2.97
CA ARG A 90 17.72 3.18 2.74
C ARG A 90 17.97 3.83 1.38
N ALA A 91 17.25 3.43 0.34
CA ALA A 91 17.35 4.04 -0.98
C ALA A 91 16.82 5.48 -0.96
N ALA A 92 15.66 5.71 -0.36
CA ALA A 92 15.06 7.04 -0.21
C ALA A 92 15.96 7.99 0.61
N ALA A 93 16.54 7.51 1.72
CA ALA A 93 17.48 8.29 2.52
C ALA A 93 18.72 8.72 1.71
N ARG A 94 19.33 7.78 0.96
CA ARG A 94 20.46 8.09 0.08
C ARG A 94 20.09 9.10 -1.01
N LEU A 95 18.92 8.98 -1.61
CA LEU A 95 18.44 9.93 -2.62
C LEU A 95 18.26 11.32 -2.00
N ALA A 96 17.68 11.41 -0.81
CA ALA A 96 17.50 12.67 -0.09
C ALA A 96 18.83 13.37 0.21
N GLU A 97 19.86 12.63 0.62
CA GLU A 97 21.22 13.15 0.84
C GLU A 97 21.89 13.66 -0.45
N GLN A 98 21.57 13.04 -1.59
CA GLN A 98 22.14 13.37 -2.90
C GLN A 98 21.35 14.44 -3.67
N LEU A 99 20.25 14.95 -3.11
CA LEU A 99 19.48 16.01 -3.76
C LEU A 99 20.35 17.26 -3.95
N PRO A 100 20.40 17.85 -5.15
CA PRO A 100 21.14 19.08 -5.36
C PRO A 100 20.57 20.19 -4.48
N ALA A 101 21.44 21.02 -3.90
CA ALA A 101 21.00 22.20 -3.18
C ALA A 101 20.08 23.04 -4.10
N PRO A 102 18.92 23.50 -3.61
CA PRO A 102 18.00 24.26 -4.43
C PRO A 102 18.72 25.51 -4.97
N LEU A 103 18.67 25.70 -6.30
CA LEU A 103 19.35 26.80 -7.00
C LEU A 103 18.86 28.20 -6.59
N ILE A 104 17.86 28.31 -5.69
CA ILE A 104 17.25 29.57 -5.27
C ILE A 104 17.25 29.63 -3.73
N SER A 105 18.18 30.40 -3.16
CA SER A 105 18.32 30.57 -1.71
C SER A 105 17.45 31.68 -1.09
N LYS A 106 16.51 32.31 -1.81
CA LYS A 106 15.72 33.46 -1.29
C LYS A 106 14.29 33.61 -1.85
N ALA A 107 13.63 32.55 -2.28
CA ALA A 107 12.17 32.62 -2.46
C ALA A 107 11.50 32.17 -1.14
N PRO A 108 10.49 32.90 -0.61
CA PRO A 108 9.77 32.43 0.57
C PRO A 108 9.23 31.03 0.31
N LEU A 109 9.49 30.13 1.26
CA LEU A 109 9.01 28.75 1.24
C LEU A 109 7.53 28.75 0.88
N ARG A 110 7.18 28.26 -0.32
CA ARG A 110 5.81 27.81 -0.57
C ARG A 110 5.71 26.49 0.17
N GLU A 111 4.98 26.50 1.28
CA GLU A 111 4.47 25.27 1.88
C GLU A 111 3.72 24.52 0.77
N TYR A 112 4.26 23.38 0.37
CA TYR A 112 3.50 22.41 -0.39
C TYR A 112 2.85 21.52 0.67
N ASP A 113 1.53 21.61 0.78
CA ASP A 113 0.73 20.66 1.55
C ASP A 113 0.90 19.28 0.88
N LEU A 114 1.68 18.41 1.53
CA LEU A 114 1.81 16.98 1.19
C LEU A 114 0.74 16.16 1.88
#